data_AF-A0A8S4RHJ0-F1
#
_entry.id   AF-A0A8S4RHJ0-F1
#
_cell.length_a   1.000
_cell.length_b   1.000
_cell.length_c   1.000
_cell.angle_alpha   90.00
_cell.angle_beta   90.00
_cell.angle_gamma   90.00
#
_symmetry.space_group_name_H-M   'P 1'
#
loop_
_entity.id
_entity.type
_entity.pdbx_description
1 polymer ?
#
loop_
_entity_poly.entity_id
_entity_poly.type
_entity_poly.pdbx_seq_one_letter_code
_entity_poly.pdbx_strand_id
1 'polypeptide(L)' 'MVPKKAQSHSGGMARAMLGVSLRDQIRNVEIRRRTRVTDIAQRVAKLKWQWAKHIVRRKDGRWGPKVLEWQP' A
#
# COMPACT_ATOMS: atom_id res chain seq x y z
N MET A 1 9.02 -12.09 1.79
CA MET A 1 9.02 -11.64 3.19
C MET A 1 8.84 -10.12 3.22
N VAL A 2 7.63 -9.62 3.55
CA VAL A 2 7.32 -8.17 3.52
C VAL A 2 7.80 -7.51 4.83
N PRO A 3 8.55 -6.40 4.81
CA PRO A 3 9.12 -5.81 6.02
C PRO A 3 8.04 -5.35 7.01
N LYS A 4 8.23 -5.68 8.31
CA LYS A 4 7.27 -5.40 9.40
C LYS A 4 6.86 -3.92 9.52
N LYS A 5 7.75 -2.98 9.14
CA LYS A 5 7.50 -1.53 9.25
C LYS A 5 6.37 -1.02 8.33
N ALA A 6 6.09 -1.70 7.22
CA ALA A 6 4.99 -1.33 6.31
C ALA A 6 3.60 -1.70 6.86
N GLN A 7 3.51 -2.61 7.85
CA GLN A 7 2.23 -3.09 8.38
C GLN A 7 1.68 -2.22 9.52
N SER A 8 2.51 -1.39 10.15
CA SER A 8 2.16 -0.60 11.33
C SER A 8 1.15 0.51 11.02
N HIS A 9 1.29 1.19 9.88
CA HIS A 9 0.41 2.31 9.49
C HIS A 9 -1.02 1.85 9.21
N SER A 10 -1.19 0.70 8.56
CA SER A 10 -2.51 0.16 8.20
C SER A 10 -3.31 -0.30 9.42
N GLY A 11 -2.64 -0.66 10.52
CA GLY A 11 -3.29 -1.16 11.74
C GLY A 11 -4.01 -0.07 12.55
N GLY A 12 -3.51 1.17 12.54
CA GLY A 12 -4.18 2.31 13.19
C GLY A 12 -5.44 2.74 12.44
N MET A 13 -5.34 2.89 11.12
CA MET A 13 -6.51 3.17 10.26
C MET A 13 -7.57 2.08 10.33
N ALA A 14 -7.18 0.80 10.28
CA ALA A 14 -8.14 -0.31 10.36
C ALA A 14 -8.88 -0.34 11.71
N ARG A 15 -8.21 0.08 12.79
CA ARG A 15 -8.82 0.23 14.11
C ARG A 15 -9.82 1.38 14.15
N ALA A 16 -9.46 2.54 13.59
CA ALA A 16 -10.36 3.69 13.48
C ALA A 16 -11.62 3.37 12.63
N MET A 17 -11.46 2.67 11.51
CA MET A 17 -12.57 2.22 10.66
C MET A 17 -13.53 1.26 11.38
N LEU A 18 -13.04 0.48 12.34
CA LEU A 18 -13.84 -0.43 13.16
C LEU A 18 -14.30 0.17 14.49
N GLY A 19 -13.91 1.41 14.81
CA GLY A 19 -14.20 2.04 16.11
C GLY A 19 -13.53 1.36 17.31
N VAL A 20 -12.47 0.57 17.11
CA VAL A 20 -11.80 -0.16 18.20
C VAL A 20 -10.51 0.54 18.62
N SER A 21 -10.24 0.52 19.92
CA SER A 21 -9.07 1.14 20.54
C SER A 21 -7.94 0.12 20.75
N LEU A 22 -6.78 0.59 21.20
CA LEU A 22 -5.69 -0.30 21.63
C LEU A 22 -6.03 -1.04 22.93
N ARG A 23 -6.96 -0.51 23.75
CA ARG A 23 -7.37 -1.09 25.04
C ARG A 23 -8.19 -2.36 24.88
N ASP A 24 -8.86 -2.52 23.75
CA ASP A 24 -9.65 -3.71 23.43
C ASP A 24 -8.77 -4.95 23.17
N GLN A 25 -7.45 -4.78 23.12
CA GLN A 25 -6.43 -5.83 22.93
C GLN A 25 -6.73 -6.81 21.78
N ILE A 26 -7.48 -6.35 20.76
CA ILE A 26 -7.83 -7.16 19.60
C ILE A 26 -6.57 -7.39 18.77
N ARG A 27 -6.28 -8.67 18.50
CA ARG A 27 -5.13 -9.10 17.70
C ARG A 27 -5.22 -8.53 16.29
N ASN A 28 -4.08 -8.08 15.75
CA ASN A 28 -4.01 -7.52 14.39
C ASN A 28 -4.51 -8.48 13.30
N VAL A 29 -4.39 -9.79 13.51
CA VAL A 29 -4.89 -10.81 12.58
C VAL A 29 -6.41 -10.75 12.46
N GLU A 30 -7.11 -10.57 13.58
CA GLU A 30 -8.57 -10.47 13.61
C GLU A 30 -9.07 -9.17 12.97
N ILE A 31 -8.38 -8.05 13.24
CA ILE A 31 -8.65 -6.76 12.60
C ILE A 31 -8.50 -6.87 11.08
N ARG A 32 -7.44 -7.55 10.62
CA ARG A 32 -7.20 -7.80 9.18
C ARG A 32 -8.27 -8.70 8.57
N ARG A 33 -8.72 -9.74 9.28
CA ARG A 33 -9.81 -10.62 8.85
C ARG A 33 -11.12 -9.85 8.65
N ARG A 34 -11.45 -8.95 9.56
CA ARG A 34 -12.69 -8.15 9.51
C ARG A 34 -12.68 -7.07 8.43
N THR A 35 -11.54 -6.40 8.24
CA THR A 35 -11.44 -5.23 7.35
C THR A 35 -10.90 -5.53 5.95
N ARG A 36 -10.33 -6.73 5.71
CA ARG A 36 -9.68 -7.10 4.44
C ARG A 36 -8.62 -6.08 3.97
N VAL A 37 -8.03 -5.34 4.91
CA VAL A 37 -7.05 -4.27 4.62
C VAL A 37 -5.81 -4.78 3.89
N THR A 38 -5.46 -6.05 4.06
CA THR A 38 -4.40 -6.71 3.27
C THR A 38 -4.69 -6.71 1.78
N ASP A 39 -5.94 -6.96 1.39
CA ASP A 39 -6.33 -7.08 -0.02
C ASP A 39 -6.31 -5.70 -0.68
N ILE A 40 -6.74 -4.67 0.05
CA ILE A 40 -6.69 -3.27 -0.40
C ILE A 40 -5.24 -2.82 -0.57
N ALA A 41 -4.35 -3.11 0.39
CA ALA A 41 -2.95 -2.75 0.28
C ALA A 41 -2.28 -3.41 -0.94
N GLN A 42 -2.57 -4.70 -1.19
CA GLN A 42 -2.11 -5.39 -2.39
C GLN A 42 -2.68 -4.79 -3.67
N ARG A 43 -3.96 -4.41 -3.67
CA ARG A 43 -4.62 -3.76 -4.81
C ARG A 43 -4.00 -2.40 -5.11
N VAL A 44 -3.75 -1.58 -4.09
CA VAL A 44 -3.07 -0.27 -4.23
C VAL A 44 -1.66 -0.46 -4.78
N ALA A 45 -0.89 -1.43 -4.26
CA ALA A 45 0.43 -1.74 -4.80
C ALA A 45 0.37 -2.16 -6.28
N LYS A 46 -0.59 -3.02 -6.64
CA LYS A 46 -0.82 -3.44 -8.03
C LYS A 46 -1.16 -2.25 -8.93
N LEU A 47 -2.05 -1.36 -8.49
CA LEU A 47 -2.43 -0.16 -9.25
C LEU A 47 -1.24 0.78 -9.46
N LYS A 48 -0.41 1.00 -8.44
CA LYS A 48 0.83 1.78 -8.56
C LYS A 48 1.78 1.18 -9.60
N TRP A 49 1.97 -0.14 -9.58
CA TRP A 49 2.79 -0.83 -10.58
C TRP A 49 2.20 -0.78 -12.00
N GLN A 50 0.88 -0.90 -12.14
CA GLN A 50 0.22 -0.74 -13.44
C GLN A 50 0.38 0.69 -13.99
N TRP A 51 0.25 1.69 -13.13
CA TRP A 51 0.50 3.08 -13.49
C TRP A 51 1.97 3.30 -13.91
N ALA A 52 2.93 2.80 -13.14
CA ALA A 52 4.34 2.88 -13.51
C ALA A 52 4.62 2.22 -14.88
N LYS A 53 4.07 1.02 -15.10
CA LYS A 53 4.15 0.31 -16.39
C LYS A 53 3.51 1.11 -17.54
N HIS A 54 2.40 1.78 -17.29
CA HIS A 54 1.75 2.66 -18.27
C HIS A 54 2.64 3.86 -18.60
N ILE A 55 3.23 4.51 -17.59
CA ILE A 55 4.13 5.66 -17.76
C ILE A 55 5.41 5.28 -18.52
N VAL A 56 5.99 4.09 -18.27
CA VAL A 56 7.16 3.59 -19.01
C VAL A 56 6.87 3.42 -20.52
N ARG A 57 5.64 3.09 -20.89
CA ARG A 57 5.23 2.87 -22.30
C ARG A 57 4.82 4.14 -23.02
N ARG A 58 4.61 5.23 -22.28
CA ARG A 58 4.23 6.55 -22.79
C ARG A 58 5.45 7.19 -23.46
N LYS A 59 5.39 7.41 -24.78
CA LYS A 59 6.47 8.00 -25.60
C LYS A 59 6.37 9.54 -25.68
N ASP A 60 5.43 10.13 -24.97
CA ASP A 60 5.03 11.54 -25.00
C ASP A 60 6.01 12.52 -24.33
N GLY A 61 7.30 12.18 -24.22
CA GLY A 61 8.41 13.09 -23.85
C GLY A 61 8.34 13.74 -22.45
N ARG A 62 7.28 13.51 -21.67
CA ARG A 62 7.15 13.91 -20.26
C ARG A 62 7.94 12.98 -19.35
N TRP A 63 8.11 13.33 -18.07
CA TRP A 63 8.85 12.68 -16.96
C TRP A 63 9.27 11.19 -17.04
N GLY A 64 8.60 10.32 -17.79
CA GLY A 64 8.95 8.91 -18.02
C GLY A 64 10.42 8.64 -18.33
N PRO A 65 11.05 9.24 -19.36
CA PRO A 65 12.46 9.01 -19.67
C PRO A 65 13.39 9.54 -18.57
N LYS A 66 13.15 10.76 -18.05
CA LYS A 66 13.97 11.39 -16.99
C LYS A 66 13.98 10.62 -15.67
N VAL A 67 12.88 9.94 -15.32
CA VAL A 67 12.80 9.13 -14.10
C VAL A 67 13.44 7.75 -14.29
N LEU A 68 13.49 7.23 -15.52
CA LEU A 68 14.08 5.93 -15.84
C LEU A 68 15.58 6.00 -16.12
N GLU A 69 16.08 7.11 -16.64
CA GLU A 69 17.51 7.38 -16.86
C GLU A 69 18.23 7.91 -15.62
N TRP A 70 17.62 7.79 -14.44
CA TRP A 70 18.24 8.26 -13.20
C TRP A 70 19.57 7.52 -12.98
N GLN A 71 20.68 8.26 -13.04
CA GLN A 71 22.00 7.82 -12.62
C GLN A 71 22.30 8.42 -11.22
N PRO A 72 22.90 7.63 -10.31
CA PRO A 72 23.10 8.00 -8.91
C PRO A 72 24.04 9.19 -8.69
#